data_AF-A0A920VE63-F1
#
_entry.id   AF-A0A920VE63-F1
#
_cell.length_a   1.000
_cell.length_b   1.000
_cell.length_c   1.000
_cell.angle_alpha   90.00
_cell.angle_beta   90.00
_cell.angle_gamma   90.00
#
_symmetry.space_group_name_H-M   'P 1'
#
loop_
_entity.id
_entity.type
_entity.pdbx_description
1 polymer ?
#
loop_
_entity_poly.entity_id
_entity_poly.type
_entity_poly.pdbx_seq_one_letter_code
_entity_poly.pdbx_strand_id
1 'polypeptide(L)'
;MSLLLRRPAGREAYPGDIFYLHSRLLERSARLDQASGGGSITALPIIETQAGDVSAYIPTNVISITDGQITWNLNFQLRYTARV
;
A
#
# COMPACT_ATOMS: atom_id res chain seq x y z
N MET A 1 -16.89 -6.25 0.04
CA MET A 1 -17.59 -7.30 -0.77
C MET A 1 -17.37 -8.71 -0.22
N SER A 2 -16.15 -9.12 0.14
CA SER A 2 -15.82 -10.51 0.49
C SER A 2 -16.66 -11.14 1.62
N LEU A 3 -16.92 -10.40 2.71
CA LEU A 3 -17.74 -10.91 3.83
C LEU A 3 -19.20 -11.14 3.44
N LEU A 4 -19.79 -10.25 2.63
CA LEU A 4 -21.16 -10.40 2.12
C LEU A 4 -21.29 -11.64 1.22
N LEU A 5 -20.22 -11.95 0.47
CA LEU A 5 -20.11 -13.16 -0.34
C LEU A 5 -19.69 -14.40 0.46
N ARG A 6 -19.65 -14.31 1.80
CA ARG A 6 -19.26 -15.40 2.70
C ARG A 6 -17.91 -16.03 2.37
N ARG A 7 -16.97 -15.24 1.82
CA ARG A 7 -15.58 -15.68 1.69
C ARG A 7 -14.96 -15.76 3.10
N PRO A 8 -14.08 -16.75 3.35
CA PRO A 8 -13.42 -16.87 4.64
C PRO A 8 -12.61 -15.61 4.96
N ALA A 9 -12.73 -15.14 6.19
CA ALA A 9 -12.01 -13.98 6.70
C ALA A 9 -10.70 -14.40 7.37
N GLY A 10 -9.66 -13.58 7.21
CA GLY A 10 -8.36 -13.75 7.85
C GLY A 10 -8.09 -12.68 8.91
N ARG A 11 -6.83 -12.24 9.00
CA ARG A 11 -6.39 -11.19 9.94
C ARG A 11 -7.21 -9.90 9.76
N GLU A 12 -7.64 -9.30 10.86
CA GLU A 12 -8.45 -8.08 10.89
C GLU A 12 -9.72 -8.16 10.02
N ALA A 13 -10.28 -9.36 9.85
CA ALA A 13 -11.45 -9.66 9.02
C ALA A 13 -11.31 -9.38 7.51
N TYR A 14 -10.08 -9.17 7.01
CA TYR A 14 -9.81 -9.03 5.57
C TYR A 14 -9.82 -10.39 4.87
N PRO A 15 -10.15 -10.45 3.57
CA PRO A 15 -10.00 -11.67 2.79
C PRO A 15 -8.50 -12.02 2.60
N GLY A 16 -8.20 -13.30 2.35
CA GLY A 16 -6.82 -13.78 2.19
C GLY A 16 -6.05 -13.17 1.02
N ASP A 17 -6.75 -12.66 0.00
CA ASP A 17 -6.18 -12.05 -1.21
C ASP A 17 -6.00 -10.52 -1.10
N ILE A 18 -6.17 -9.94 0.09
CA ILE A 18 -6.07 -8.48 0.27
C ILE A 18 -4.71 -7.91 -0.11
N PHE A 19 -3.62 -8.65 0.14
CA PHE A 19 -2.28 -8.25 -0.30
C PHE A 19 -2.19 -8.18 -1.82
N TYR A 20 -2.72 -9.20 -2.51
CA TYR A 20 -2.73 -9.28 -3.98
C TYR A 20 -3.48 -8.13 -4.63
N LEU A 21 -4.57 -7.66 -4.00
CA LEU A 21 -5.32 -6.49 -4.50
C LEU A 21 -4.46 -5.23 -4.55
N HIS A 22 -3.70 -4.96 -3.48
CA HIS A 22 -2.82 -3.80 -3.42
C HIS A 22 -1.62 -3.95 -4.34
N SER A 23 -0.96 -5.12 -4.35
CA SER A 23 0.22 -5.33 -5.17
C SER A 23 -0.11 -5.23 -6.67
N ARG A 24 -1.16 -5.91 -7.14
CA ARG A 24 -1.58 -5.83 -8.55
C ARG A 24 -1.89 -4.39 -8.98
N LEU A 25 -2.41 -3.56 -8.08
CA LEU A 25 -2.71 -2.16 -8.40
C LEU A 25 -1.43 -1.33 -8.47
N LEU A 26 -0.58 -1.39 -7.43
CA LEU A 26 0.59 -0.52 -7.30
C LEU A 26 1.74 -0.92 -8.24
N GLU A 27 1.92 -2.21 -8.52
CA GLU A 27 2.94 -2.70 -9.46
C GLU A 27 2.70 -2.25 -10.92
N ARG A 28 1.53 -1.69 -11.21
CA ARG A 28 1.25 -1.08 -12.53
C ARG A 28 1.84 0.33 -12.66
N SER A 29 2.18 0.96 -11.54
CA SER A 29 2.82 2.27 -11.51
C SER A 29 4.32 2.08 -11.66
N ALA A 30 4.79 2.15 -12.90
CA ALA A 30 6.18 1.92 -13.25
C ALA A 30 6.65 2.95 -14.29
N ARG A 31 7.98 2.99 -14.49
CA ARG A 31 8.61 3.66 -15.61
C ARG A 31 8.91 2.62 -16.69
N LEU A 32 8.34 2.81 -17.87
CA LEU A 32 8.58 1.96 -19.03
C LEU A 32 9.99 2.19 -19.58
N ASP A 33 10.52 1.18 -20.25
CA ASP A 33 11.79 1.28 -20.96
C ASP A 33 11.66 2.14 -22.22
N GLN A 34 12.80 2.48 -22.83
CA GLN A 34 12.82 3.31 -24.04
C GLN A 34 12.14 2.62 -25.23
N ALA A 35 12.23 1.29 -25.32
CA ALA A 35 11.57 0.53 -26.39
C ALA A 35 10.03 0.59 -26.29
N SER A 36 9.49 0.74 -25.07
CA SER A 36 8.05 0.91 -24.82
C SER A 36 7.62 2.38 -24.67
N GLY A 37 8.43 3.33 -25.16
CA GLY A 37 8.09 4.76 -25.22
C GLY A 37 8.48 5.59 -23.98
N GLY A 38 9.14 5.01 -22.99
CA GLY A 38 9.74 5.74 -21.87
C GLY A 38 8.76 6.45 -20.92
N GLY A 39 7.45 6.17 -21.03
CA GLY A 39 6.41 6.76 -20.20
C GLY A 39 6.51 6.34 -18.73
N SER A 40 5.85 7.07 -17.85
CA SER A 40 5.81 6.73 -16.42
C SER A 40 4.44 6.99 -15.81
N ILE A 41 4.10 6.19 -14.81
CA ILE A 41 2.94 6.38 -13.93
C ILE A 41 3.45 6.35 -12.50
N THR A 42 3.26 7.45 -11.77
CA THR A 42 3.62 7.55 -10.36
C THR A 42 2.38 7.34 -9.49
N ALA A 43 2.44 6.39 -8.54
CA ALA A 43 1.39 6.22 -7.53
C ALA A 43 1.78 6.93 -6.23
N LEU A 44 0.79 7.59 -5.61
CA LEU A 44 0.89 8.15 -4.26
C LEU A 44 -0.25 7.56 -3.40
N PRO A 45 -0.11 6.30 -2.95
CA PRO A 45 -1.14 5.67 -2.11
C PRO A 45 -1.20 6.35 -0.74
N ILE A 46 -2.42 6.61 -0.26
CA ILE A 46 -2.68 7.18 1.06
C ILE A 46 -3.35 6.09 1.91
N ILE A 47 -2.76 5.80 3.07
CA ILE A 47 -3.28 4.83 4.03
C ILE A 47 -3.52 5.55 5.35
N GLU A 48 -4.74 5.42 5.85
CA GLU A 48 -5.10 5.91 7.17
C GLU A 48 -4.61 4.94 8.25
N THR A 49 -3.81 5.45 9.18
CA THR A 49 -3.38 4.70 10.37
C THR A 49 -4.27 5.07 11.54
N GLN A 50 -4.75 4.07 12.27
CA GLN A 50 -5.50 4.30 13.51
C GLN A 50 -4.52 4.54 14.66
N ALA A 51 -4.68 5.66 15.38
CA ALA A 51 -3.79 6.07 16.47
C ALA A 51 -2.28 6.07 16.12
N GLY A 52 -1.94 6.25 14.84
CA GLY A 52 -0.55 6.22 14.36
C GLY A 52 0.07 4.81 14.27
N ASP A 53 -0.73 3.74 14.37
CA ASP A 53 -0.24 2.37 14.27
C ASP A 53 0.10 1.99 12.81
N VAL A 54 1.40 2.01 12.49
CA VAL A 54 1.95 1.56 11.21
C VAL A 54 2.15 0.05 11.12
N SER A 55 1.96 -0.68 12.23
CA SER A 55 2.12 -2.14 12.31
C SER A 55 0.84 -2.92 12.05
N ALA A 56 -0.29 -2.21 11.89
CA ALA A 56 -1.56 -2.79 11.47
C ALA A 56 -1.43 -3.50 10.11
N TYR A 57 -2.35 -4.42 9.83
CA TYR A 57 -2.20 -5.34 8.70
C TYR A 57 -2.16 -4.64 7.33
N ILE A 58 -3.04 -3.66 7.09
CA ILE A 58 -3.07 -2.92 5.83
C ILE A 58 -1.85 -2.01 5.65
N PRO A 59 -1.48 -1.15 6.62
CA PRO A 59 -0.25 -0.37 6.53
C PRO A 59 1.00 -1.22 6.25
N THR A 60 1.18 -2.32 6.97
CA THR A 60 2.33 -3.21 6.78
C THR A 60 2.39 -3.77 5.36
N ASN A 61 1.25 -4.20 4.82
CA ASN A 61 1.17 -4.73 3.45
C ASN A 61 1.55 -3.66 2.43
N VAL A 62 0.99 -2.45 2.52
CA VAL A 62 1.26 -1.38 1.55
C VAL A 62 2.71 -0.91 1.64
N ILE A 63 3.24 -0.73 2.85
CA ILE A 63 4.65 -0.40 3.09
C ILE A 63 5.59 -1.44 2.43
N SER A 64 5.23 -2.72 2.48
CA SER A 64 6.03 -3.78 1.86
C SER A 64 5.97 -3.82 0.33
N ILE A 65 5.06 -3.07 -0.30
CA ILE A 65 4.89 -2.98 -1.76
C ILE A 65 5.54 -1.69 -2.29
N THR A 66 5.39 -0.56 -1.59
CA THR A 66 5.88 0.74 -2.05
C THR A 66 7.40 0.91 -1.89
N ASP A 67 7.98 1.81 -2.69
CA ASP A 67 9.43 2.13 -2.67
C ASP A 67 9.87 3.00 -1.47
N GLY A 68 8.91 3.58 -0.76
CA GLY A 68 9.15 4.42 0.41
C GLY A 68 7.84 4.99 0.95
N GLN A 69 7.92 5.70 2.06
CA GLN A 69 6.76 6.27 2.73
C GLN A 69 7.05 7.65 3.32
N ILE A 70 6.01 8.47 3.37
CA ILE A 70 5.97 9.72 4.11
C ILE A 70 4.90 9.56 5.19
N THR A 71 5.32 9.60 6.45
CA THR A 71 4.41 9.49 7.59
C THR A 71 4.09 10.87 8.15
N TRP A 72 2.81 11.12 8.36
CA TRP A 72 2.29 12.30 9.05
C TRP A 72 1.90 11.90 10.47
N ASN A 73 2.61 12.43 11.46
CA ASN A 73 2.29 12.17 12.87
C ASN A 73 1.29 13.20 13.42
N LEU A 74 0.58 12.83 14.48
CA LEU A 74 -0.36 13.72 15.20
C LEU A 74 0.30 15.00 15.74
N ASN A 75 1.62 15.00 15.93
CA ASN A 75 2.41 16.18 16.30
C ASN A 75 2.80 17.06 15.10
N PHE A 76 2.11 16.95 13.96
CA PHE A 76 2.39 17.65 12.71
C PHE A 76 3.83 17.48 12.18
N GLN A 77 4.45 16.35 12.50
CA GLN A 77 5.80 16.01 12.05
C GLN A 77 5.75 15.11 10.82
N LEU A 78 6.49 15.51 9.78
CA LEU A 78 6.73 14.74 8.57
C LEU A 78 8.00 13.89 8.73
N ARG A 79 7.89 12.60 8.44
CA ARG A 79 9.04 11.68 8.40
C ARG A 79 9.06 10.94 7.07
N TYR A 80 10.18 11.00 6.36
CA TYR A 80 10.44 10.18 5.19
C TYR A 80 11.22 8.92 5.58
N THR A 81 10.87 7.79 4.97
CA THR A 81 11.63 6.54 5.09
C THR A 81 11.67 5.88 3.71
N ALA A 82 12.88 5.79 3.15
CA ALA A 82 13.13 5.03 1.94
C ALA A 82 13.29 3.54 2.28
N ARG A 83 12.90 2.67 1.36
CA ARG A 83 13.27 1.25 1.43
C ARG A 83 14.73 1.12 0.98
N VAL A 84 15.57 0.50 1.82
CA VAL A 84 17.00 0.24 1.54
C VAL A 84 17.15 -0.82 0.45
#